data_AF-A0A6F9E1M5-F1
#
_entry.id   AF-A0A6F9E1M5-F1
#
_cell.length_a   1.000
_cell.length_b   1.000
_cell.length_c   1.000
_cell.angle_alpha   90.00
_cell.angle_beta   90.00
_cell.angle_gamma   90.00
#
_symmetry.space_group_name_H-M   'P 1'
#
loop_
_entity.id
_entity.type
_entity.pdbx_description
1 polymer ?
#
loop_
_entity_poly.entity_id
_entity_poly.type
_entity_poly.pdbx_seq_one_letter_code
_entity_poly.pdbx_strand_id
1 'polypeptide(L)'
;MIAVAQFHLIKFLAEREGLSQREIARKLQISRNTVAKYLQGDTAPTAAKRRQVYAHRRYSAEVEHVIPLIDQWLKEDQQVWKKQRHTAARIYRRLRDEYGFTGSESNIRKVVAQRRAQQQEVFIPNWDSSFNLIGARQMSRLAVRSPVCIFSACNCRPVARSLFEPTAARNRSRF
;
A
#
# COMPACT_ATOMS: atom_id res chain seq x y z
N MET A 1 11.15 -9.52 -26.25
CA MET A 1 10.82 -8.09 -26.16
C MET A 1 12.01 -7.35 -26.75
N ILE A 2 11.79 -6.37 -27.63
CA ILE A 2 12.87 -5.65 -28.33
C ILE A 2 13.42 -4.57 -27.39
N ALA A 3 14.74 -4.35 -27.42
CA ALA A 3 15.37 -3.27 -26.65
C ALA A 3 14.97 -1.90 -27.22
N VAL A 4 14.89 -0.87 -26.38
CA VAL A 4 14.56 0.51 -26.83
C VAL A 4 15.50 0.98 -27.93
N ALA A 5 16.79 0.63 -27.86
CA ALA A 5 17.77 0.90 -28.91
C ALA A 5 17.40 0.31 -30.28
N GLN A 6 16.92 -0.94 -30.31
CA GLN A 6 16.51 -1.61 -31.55
C GLN A 6 15.26 -0.97 -32.17
N PHE A 7 14.36 -0.41 -31.37
CA PHE A 7 13.20 0.35 -31.87
C PHE A 7 13.63 1.61 -32.64
N HIS A 8 14.57 2.39 -32.09
CA HIS A 8 15.08 3.58 -32.77
C HIS A 8 15.83 3.22 -34.06
N LEU A 9 16.57 2.11 -34.07
CA LEU A 9 17.22 1.61 -35.28
C LEU A 9 16.20 1.24 -36.37
N ILE A 10 15.10 0.56 -36.02
CA ILE A 10 14.04 0.23 -36.99
C ILE A 10 13.48 1.49 -37.65
N LYS A 11 13.21 2.55 -36.87
CA LYS A 11 12.71 3.83 -37.37
C LYS A 11 13.74 4.54 -38.27
N PHE A 12 15.00 4.59 -37.83
CA PHE A 12 16.10 5.19 -38.60
C PHE A 12 16.27 4.50 -39.97
N LEU A 13 16.32 3.16 -40.00
CA LEU A 13 16.51 2.39 -41.23
C LEU A 13 15.32 2.54 -42.21
N ALA A 14 14.11 2.73 -41.70
CA ALA A 14 12.93 2.93 -42.53
C ALA A 14 12.82 4.37 -43.07
N GLU A 15 13.03 5.37 -42.22
CA GLU A 15 12.80 6.78 -42.56
C GLU A 15 13.99 7.44 -43.26
N ARG A 16 15.23 7.12 -42.83
CA ARG A 16 16.44 7.73 -43.40
C ARG A 16 17.10 6.89 -44.49
N GLU A 17 17.16 5.58 -44.31
CA GLU A 17 17.78 4.69 -45.32
C GLU A 17 16.76 4.16 -46.35
N GLY A 18 15.45 4.33 -46.12
CA GLY A 18 14.41 3.91 -47.07
C GLY A 18 14.31 2.40 -47.28
N LEU A 19 14.83 1.59 -46.35
CA LEU A 19 14.90 0.14 -46.50
C LEU A 19 13.54 -0.53 -46.36
N SER A 20 13.36 -1.63 -47.09
CA SER A 20 12.14 -2.43 -46.97
C SER A 20 12.06 -3.14 -45.63
N GLN A 21 10.84 -3.41 -45.14
CA GLN A 21 10.63 -4.12 -43.88
C GLN A 21 11.33 -5.49 -43.84
N ARG A 22 11.47 -6.16 -44.99
CA ARG A 22 12.15 -7.46 -45.12
C ARG A 22 13.66 -7.34 -44.93
N GLU A 23 14.26 -6.27 -45.42
CA GLU A 23 15.70 -6.02 -45.26
C GLU A 23 16.02 -5.62 -43.81
N ILE A 24 15.18 -4.79 -43.19
CA ILE A 24 15.30 -4.42 -41.78
C ILE A 24 15.22 -5.67 -40.88
N ALA A 25 14.27 -6.57 -41.17
CA ALA A 25 14.12 -7.83 -40.45
C ALA A 25 15.37 -8.73 -40.55
N ARG A 26 16.01 -8.80 -41.72
CA ARG A 26 17.25 -9.57 -41.93
C ARG A 26 18.44 -8.91 -41.23
N LYS A 27 18.60 -7.60 -41.35
CA LYS A 27 19.71 -6.85 -40.73
C LYS A 27 19.68 -6.94 -39.20
N LEU A 28 18.50 -6.76 -38.60
CA LEU A 28 18.34 -6.75 -37.15
C LEU A 28 18.00 -8.12 -36.54
N GLN A 29 17.84 -9.17 -37.38
CA GLN A 29 17.44 -10.52 -36.96
C GLN A 29 16.14 -10.53 -36.13
N ILE A 30 15.15 -9.75 -36.58
CA ILE A 30 13.86 -9.57 -35.91
C ILE A 30 12.74 -10.02 -36.85
N SER A 31 11.68 -10.60 -36.29
CA SER A 31 10.53 -11.02 -37.10
C SER A 31 9.91 -9.83 -37.86
N ARG A 32 9.55 -10.06 -39.13
CA ARG A 32 8.88 -9.03 -39.97
C ARG A 32 7.63 -8.45 -39.31
N ASN A 33 6.88 -9.28 -38.57
CA ASN A 33 5.64 -8.88 -37.89
C ASN A 33 5.94 -7.86 -36.78
N THR A 34 7.09 -8.02 -36.12
CA THR A 34 7.54 -7.10 -35.08
C THR A 34 7.99 -5.77 -35.69
N VAL A 35 8.72 -5.80 -36.81
CA VAL A 35 9.09 -4.59 -37.55
C VAL A 35 7.84 -3.83 -38.01
N ALA A 36 6.89 -4.51 -38.66
CA ALA A 36 5.63 -3.91 -39.10
C ALA A 36 4.86 -3.27 -37.93
N LYS A 37 4.76 -3.97 -36.79
CA LYS A 37 4.09 -3.47 -35.58
C LYS A 37 4.72 -2.17 -35.06
N TYR A 38 6.05 -2.05 -35.05
CA TYR A 38 6.75 -0.86 -34.54
C TYR A 38 6.88 0.25 -35.57
N LEU A 39 6.77 -0.04 -36.87
CA LEU A 39 6.63 1.00 -37.89
C LEU A 39 5.23 1.64 -37.84
N GLN A 40 4.19 0.85 -37.58
CA GLN A 40 2.81 1.32 -37.44
C GLN A 40 2.53 2.05 -36.12
N GLY A 41 3.28 1.74 -35.05
CA GLY A 41 3.08 2.33 -33.73
C GLY A 41 4.23 3.27 -33.35
N ASP A 42 3.92 4.51 -32.98
CA ASP A 42 4.93 5.49 -32.54
C ASP A 42 5.38 5.33 -31.08
N THR A 43 4.87 4.32 -30.39
CA THR A 43 5.23 4.07 -28.99
C THR A 43 6.41 3.11 -28.88
N ALA A 44 7.52 3.59 -28.32
CA ALA A 44 8.67 2.76 -27.94
C ALA A 44 8.24 1.60 -27.03
N PRO A 45 8.97 0.45 -27.05
CA PRO A 45 8.70 -0.68 -26.18
C PRO A 45 9.06 -0.35 -24.72
N THR A 46 8.21 0.39 -24.02
CA THR A 46 8.35 0.64 -22.58
C THR A 46 7.80 -0.57 -21.81
N ALA A 47 8.53 -1.02 -20.78
CA ALA A 47 8.11 -2.11 -19.89
C ALA A 47 6.75 -1.87 -19.20
N ALA A 48 6.27 -0.62 -19.19
CA ALA A 48 5.03 -0.19 -18.56
C ALA A 48 3.76 -0.85 -19.12
N LYS A 49 3.73 -1.30 -20.40
CA LYS A 49 2.49 -1.83 -21.00
C LYS A 49 1.99 -3.12 -20.36
N ARG A 50 2.84 -3.89 -19.67
CA ARG A 50 2.39 -5.14 -19.00
C ARG A 50 1.54 -4.89 -17.75
N ARG A 51 1.64 -3.70 -17.13
CA ARG A 51 0.85 -3.36 -15.94
C ARG A 51 -0.63 -3.12 -16.25
N GLN A 52 -0.97 -2.66 -17.45
CA GLN A 52 -2.34 -2.26 -17.76
C GLN A 52 -3.34 -3.42 -17.74
N VAL A 53 -2.95 -4.63 -18.18
CA VAL A 53 -3.89 -5.77 -18.29
C VAL A 53 -4.39 -6.26 -16.92
N TYR A 54 -3.62 -6.04 -15.85
CA TYR A 54 -4.00 -6.46 -14.48
C TYR A 54 -4.47 -5.32 -13.58
N ALA A 55 -4.40 -4.06 -14.05
CA ALA A 55 -4.53 -2.90 -13.18
C ALA A 55 -5.97 -2.58 -12.72
N HIS A 56 -6.99 -3.20 -13.32
CA HIS A 56 -8.38 -2.76 -13.14
C HIS A 56 -9.36 -3.92 -13.24
N ARG A 57 -9.17 -4.93 -12.39
CA ARG A 57 -10.27 -5.86 -12.13
C ARG A 57 -11.37 -5.07 -11.43
N ARG A 58 -12.44 -4.74 -12.16
CA ARG A 58 -13.63 -4.11 -11.58
C ARG A 58 -14.17 -5.01 -10.47
N TYR A 59 -14.61 -4.39 -9.39
CA TYR A 59 -15.31 -5.10 -8.32
C TYR A 59 -16.62 -5.69 -8.85
N SER A 60 -17.12 -6.75 -8.20
CA SER A 60 -18.49 -7.20 -8.45
C SER A 60 -19.47 -6.08 -8.04
N ALA A 61 -20.62 -5.99 -8.70
CA ALA A 61 -21.63 -4.97 -8.42
C ALA A 61 -22.06 -4.97 -6.94
N GLU A 62 -22.15 -6.15 -6.30
CA GLU A 62 -22.45 -6.29 -4.87
C GLU A 62 -21.41 -5.61 -3.97
N VAL A 63 -20.13 -5.72 -4.35
CA VAL A 63 -19.03 -5.11 -3.60
C VAL A 63 -19.04 -3.60 -3.80
N GLU A 64 -19.39 -3.14 -4.99
CA GLU A 64 -19.46 -1.72 -5.32
C GLU A 64 -20.52 -0.99 -4.46
N HIS A 65 -21.65 -1.63 -4.18
CA HIS A 65 -22.68 -1.07 -3.30
C HIS A 65 -22.24 -0.90 -1.83
N VAL A 66 -21.41 -1.82 -1.31
CA VAL A 66 -20.98 -1.79 0.10
C VAL A 66 -19.72 -0.96 0.35
N ILE A 67 -18.97 -0.60 -0.70
CA ILE A 67 -17.80 0.28 -0.62
C ILE A 67 -18.06 1.59 0.17
N PRO A 68 -19.11 2.39 -0.12
CA PRO A 68 -19.34 3.65 0.60
C PRO A 68 -19.57 3.43 2.11
N LEU A 69 -20.22 2.33 2.49
CA LEU A 69 -20.44 1.97 3.90
C LEU A 69 -19.10 1.65 4.60
N ILE A 70 -18.24 0.89 3.92
CA ILE A 70 -16.90 0.57 4.43
C ILE A 70 -16.07 1.84 4.59
N ASP A 71 -16.11 2.76 3.63
CA ASP A 71 -15.40 4.03 3.70
C ASP A 71 -15.88 4.88 4.89
N GLN A 72 -17.18 4.91 5.15
CA GLN A 72 -17.75 5.62 6.30
C GLN A 72 -17.24 5.03 7.63
N TRP A 73 -17.35 3.71 7.82
CA TRP A 73 -16.90 3.08 9.06
C TRP A 73 -15.39 3.20 9.27
N LEU A 74 -14.60 3.16 8.20
CA LEU A 74 -13.16 3.38 8.29
C LEU A 74 -12.83 4.83 8.69
N LYS A 75 -13.62 5.83 8.27
CA LYS A 75 -13.45 7.22 8.72
C LYS A 75 -13.81 7.38 10.20
N GLU A 76 -14.90 6.76 10.64
CA GLU A 76 -15.31 6.75 12.04
C GLU A 76 -14.22 6.09 12.91
N ASP A 77 -13.67 4.95 12.47
CA ASP A 77 -12.58 4.25 13.16
C ASP A 77 -11.32 5.12 13.36
N GLN A 78 -11.05 6.09 12.50
CA GLN A 78 -9.88 6.96 12.66
C GLN A 78 -10.00 7.85 13.92
N GLN A 79 -11.21 8.25 14.29
CA GLN A 79 -11.50 9.10 15.44
C GLN A 79 -11.48 8.33 16.77
N VAL A 80 -11.58 7.00 16.70
CA VAL A 80 -11.63 6.15 17.89
C VAL A 80 -10.24 5.62 18.26
N TRP A 81 -10.04 5.35 19.55
CA TRP A 81 -8.84 4.72 20.09
C TRP A 81 -8.51 3.40 19.37
N LYS A 82 -7.22 3.16 19.10
CA LYS A 82 -6.72 2.04 18.26
C LYS A 82 -7.31 0.66 18.59
N LYS A 83 -7.54 0.37 19.89
CA LYS A 83 -8.10 -0.92 20.37
C LYS A 83 -9.58 -1.11 20.06
N GLN A 84 -10.33 -0.04 19.82
CA GLN A 84 -11.78 -0.07 19.53
C GLN A 84 -12.09 -0.02 18.03
N ARG A 85 -11.07 0.19 17.18
CA ARG A 85 -11.24 0.21 15.72
C ARG A 85 -11.73 -1.13 15.21
N HIS A 86 -12.63 -1.12 14.24
CA HIS A 86 -13.16 -2.35 13.66
C HIS A 86 -12.04 -3.14 12.95
N THR A 87 -12.03 -4.45 13.16
CA THR A 87 -11.23 -5.35 12.34
C THR A 87 -11.98 -5.64 11.03
N ALA A 88 -11.26 -5.99 9.97
CA ALA A 88 -11.88 -6.32 8.68
C ALA A 88 -12.90 -7.47 8.79
N ALA A 89 -12.66 -8.44 9.68
CA ALA A 89 -13.60 -9.51 9.97
C ALA A 89 -14.88 -8.98 10.66
N ARG A 90 -14.77 -7.99 11.55
CA ARG A 90 -15.92 -7.37 12.22
C ARG A 90 -16.76 -6.54 11.25
N ILE A 91 -16.11 -5.81 10.34
CA ILE A 91 -16.76 -5.10 9.22
C ILE A 91 -17.55 -6.08 8.36
N TYR A 92 -16.96 -7.20 7.98
CA TYR A 92 -17.65 -8.22 7.18
C TYR A 92 -18.88 -8.80 7.89
N ARG A 93 -18.77 -9.18 9.17
CA ARG A 93 -19.91 -9.70 9.93
C ARG A 93 -21.04 -8.68 9.99
N ARG A 94 -20.71 -7.41 10.25
CA ARG A 94 -21.68 -6.32 10.23
C ARG A 94 -22.37 -6.15 8.87
N LEU A 95 -21.62 -6.20 7.77
CA LEU A 95 -22.19 -6.17 6.41
C LEU A 95 -23.12 -7.35 6.15
N ARG A 96 -22.76 -8.55 6.63
CA ARG A 96 -23.59 -9.74 6.46
C ARG A 96 -24.88 -9.65 7.25
N ASP A 97 -24.79 -9.23 8.52
CA ASP A 97 -25.90 -9.28 9.45
C ASP A 97 -26.88 -8.10 9.27
N GLU A 98 -26.39 -6.88 8.95
CA GLU A 98 -27.24 -5.69 8.73
C GLU A 98 -27.66 -5.49 7.26
N TYR A 99 -26.78 -5.81 6.30
CA TYR A 99 -26.98 -5.49 4.87
C TYR A 99 -27.14 -6.74 3.98
N GLY A 100 -27.09 -7.95 4.55
CA GLY A 100 -27.30 -9.20 3.80
C GLY A 100 -26.21 -9.50 2.77
N PHE A 101 -24.97 -9.05 2.98
CA PHE A 101 -23.90 -9.23 2.00
C PHE A 101 -23.56 -10.71 1.73
N THR A 102 -23.65 -11.11 0.46
CA THR A 102 -23.46 -12.49 -0.05
C THR A 102 -22.02 -12.83 -0.44
N GLY A 103 -21.15 -11.84 -0.56
CA GLY A 103 -19.78 -12.04 -1.04
C GLY A 103 -18.84 -12.67 0.02
N SER A 104 -17.66 -13.08 -0.42
CA SER A 104 -16.66 -13.71 0.46
C SER A 104 -16.00 -12.72 1.44
N GLU A 105 -15.75 -13.15 2.68
CA GLU A 105 -14.98 -12.40 3.67
C GLU A 105 -13.60 -11.98 3.14
N SER A 106 -12.90 -12.87 2.44
CA SER A 106 -11.56 -12.60 1.89
C SER A 106 -11.56 -11.42 0.92
N ASN A 107 -12.66 -11.19 0.19
CA ASN A 107 -12.79 -10.05 -0.71
C ASN A 107 -12.93 -8.75 0.08
N ILE A 108 -13.80 -8.71 1.09
CA ILE A 108 -13.93 -7.55 1.98
C ILE A 108 -12.62 -7.23 2.69
N ARG A 109 -11.87 -8.23 3.14
CA ARG A 109 -10.54 -8.02 3.73
C ARG A 109 -9.57 -7.35 2.76
N LYS A 110 -9.57 -7.75 1.48
CA LYS A 110 -8.77 -7.10 0.43
C LYS A 110 -9.20 -5.65 0.20
N VAL A 111 -10.51 -5.41 0.09
CA VAL A 111 -11.07 -4.05 -0.10
C VAL A 111 -10.67 -3.16 1.07
N VAL A 112 -10.90 -3.59 2.32
CA VAL A 112 -10.54 -2.85 3.52
C VAL A 112 -9.02 -2.56 3.58
N ALA A 113 -8.18 -3.53 3.24
CA ALA A 113 -6.73 -3.34 3.21
C ALA A 113 -6.30 -2.28 2.17
N GLN A 114 -6.87 -2.33 0.95
CA GLN A 114 -6.59 -1.33 -0.08
C GLN A 114 -7.05 0.06 0.34
N ARG A 115 -8.24 0.19 0.93
CA ARG A 115 -8.77 1.47 1.42
C ARG A 115 -7.93 2.06 2.55
N ARG A 116 -7.48 1.23 3.49
CA ARG A 116 -6.55 1.67 4.54
C ARG A 116 -5.21 2.15 3.98
N ALA A 117 -4.67 1.46 2.97
CA ALA A 117 -3.43 1.88 2.31
C ALA A 117 -3.59 3.23 1.58
N GLN A 118 -4.76 3.51 1.00
CA GLN A 118 -5.06 4.79 0.38
C GLN A 118 -5.21 5.94 1.40
N GLN A 119 -5.75 5.65 2.58
CA GLN A 119 -5.92 6.63 3.67
C GLN A 119 -4.63 6.88 4.46
N GLN A 120 -3.66 5.98 4.39
CA GLN A 120 -2.37 6.17 5.03
C GLN A 120 -1.52 7.08 4.15
N GLU A 121 -1.35 8.33 4.58
CA GLU A 121 -0.37 9.23 3.99
C GLU A 121 1.01 8.53 4.00
N VAL A 122 1.53 8.27 2.81
CA VAL A 122 2.87 7.71 2.64
C VAL A 122 3.83 8.83 3.01
N PHE A 123 4.31 8.80 4.25
CA PHE A 123 5.38 9.68 4.69
C PHE A 123 6.64 9.31 3.89
N ILE A 124 6.93 10.08 2.86
CA ILE A 124 8.20 10.01 2.13
C ILE A 124 9.18 10.82 2.96
N PRO A 125 10.16 10.20 3.64
CA PRO A 125 11.21 10.97 4.28
C PRO A 125 11.91 11.79 3.19
N ASN A 126 11.90 13.11 3.34
CA ASN A 126 12.78 14.00 2.60
C ASN A 126 14.22 13.67 3.02
N TRP A 127 14.82 12.66 2.39
CA TRP A 127 16.23 12.34 2.57
C TRP A 127 17.15 13.21 1.70
N ASP A 128 16.60 14.13 0.89
CA ASP A 128 17.36 14.85 -0.13
C ASP A 128 17.55 16.34 0.19
N SER A 129 17.83 16.66 1.46
CA SER A 129 18.23 18.02 1.88
C SER A 129 19.70 18.12 2.30
N SER A 130 20.52 17.10 2.02
CA SER A 130 21.92 17.03 2.46
C SER A 130 22.96 17.23 1.34
N PHE A 131 22.55 17.54 0.11
CA PHE A 131 23.48 17.77 -1.01
C PHE A 131 23.87 19.24 -1.26
N ASN A 132 23.86 20.10 -0.22
CA ASN A 132 24.54 21.40 -0.28
C ASN A 132 25.49 21.55 0.91
N LEU A 133 26.60 20.80 0.85
CA LEU A 133 27.81 21.05 1.62
C LEU A 133 28.82 21.81 0.75
N ILE A 134 28.65 23.13 0.63
CA ILE A 134 29.79 24.06 0.55
C ILE A 134 29.45 25.21 1.48
N GLY A 135 29.95 25.14 2.71
CA GLY A 135 29.69 26.16 3.72
C GLY A 135 30.01 25.70 5.13
N ALA A 136 31.17 25.06 5.32
CA ALA A 136 31.71 24.80 6.64
C ALA A 136 31.85 26.13 7.40
N ARG A 137 31.09 26.31 8.49
CA ARG A 137 31.46 27.24 9.55
C ARG A 137 30.95 26.76 10.91
N GLN A 138 31.78 25.89 11.48
CA GLN A 138 32.18 25.84 12.89
C GLN A 138 31.14 26.34 13.92
N MET A 139 30.63 25.35 14.65
CA MET A 139 29.98 25.49 15.94
C MET A 139 30.71 26.50 16.83
N SER A 140 29.97 27.43 17.42
CA SER A 140 30.41 28.05 18.66
C SER A 140 29.24 28.53 19.53
N ARG A 141 29.40 28.24 20.84
CA ARG A 141 28.84 28.89 22.04
C ARG A 141 27.43 28.52 22.55
N LEU A 142 27.46 27.57 23.49
CA LEU A 142 27.13 27.75 24.93
C LEU A 142 25.97 28.69 25.32
N ALA A 143 24.95 28.10 25.95
CA ALA A 143 24.18 28.68 27.06
C ALA A 143 23.49 27.53 27.83
N VAL A 144 24.13 26.94 28.86
CA VAL A 144 23.89 27.18 30.30
C VAL A 144 22.46 27.63 30.67
N ARG A 145 21.71 26.73 31.34
CA ARG A 145 20.81 26.95 32.49
C ARG A 145 20.17 25.60 32.89
N SER A 146 20.89 24.80 33.66
CA SER A 146 20.75 24.59 35.12
C SER A 146 19.57 23.69 35.54
N PRO A 147 19.82 22.66 36.37
CA PRO A 147 18.82 21.75 36.91
C PRO A 147 18.21 22.33 38.20
N VAL A 148 16.90 22.16 38.40
CA VAL A 148 16.33 22.19 39.75
C VAL A 148 15.32 21.07 39.89
N CYS A 149 15.72 20.05 40.62
CA CYS A 149 14.82 19.11 41.29
C CYS A 149 14.19 19.83 42.48
N ILE A 150 12.86 19.83 42.62
CA ILE A 150 12.22 19.83 43.95
C ILE A 150 11.09 18.81 43.98
N PHE A 151 11.23 17.95 44.97
CA PHE A 151 10.40 16.86 45.44
C PHE A 151 9.21 17.43 46.24
N SER A 152 7.99 16.92 46.02
CA SER A 152 6.92 16.87 47.02
C SER A 152 5.82 15.94 46.47
N ALA A 153 5.83 14.65 46.81
CA ALA A 153 5.18 14.08 47.99
C ALA A 153 3.65 14.31 48.00
N CYS A 154 2.91 13.45 47.29
CA CYS A 154 1.51 13.17 47.61
C CYS A 154 1.19 11.68 47.37
N ASN A 155 1.56 10.89 48.39
CA ASN A 155 0.78 9.82 49.00
C ASN A 155 -0.46 9.30 48.23
N CYS A 156 -0.29 8.27 47.40
CA CYS A 156 -1.35 7.31 47.11
C CYS A 156 -0.86 5.91 47.50
N ARG A 157 -1.43 5.45 48.61
CA ARG A 157 -1.21 4.17 49.31
C ARG A 157 -1.53 2.99 48.38
N PRO A 158 -0.70 1.93 48.34
CA PRO A 158 -1.05 0.68 47.66
C PRO A 158 -1.95 -0.15 48.58
N VAL A 159 -3.17 -0.49 48.14
CA VAL A 159 -3.99 -1.50 48.84
C VAL A 159 -3.64 -2.88 48.30
N ALA A 160 -3.26 -3.73 49.24
CA ALA A 160 -2.81 -5.09 49.03
C ALA A 160 -3.93 -6.04 48.59
N ARG A 161 -3.64 -6.80 47.53
CA ARG A 161 -3.67 -8.27 47.44
C ARG A 161 -4.28 -9.03 48.66
N SER A 162 -5.47 -9.60 48.47
CA SER A 162 -5.93 -10.86 49.08
C SER A 162 -6.20 -11.85 47.92
N LEU A 163 -5.38 -12.89 47.75
CA LEU A 163 -5.58 -14.25 48.27
C LEU A 163 -6.98 -14.79 47.90
N PHE A 164 -7.07 -15.51 46.78
CA PHE A 164 -7.09 -16.99 46.71
C PHE A 164 -8.38 -17.59 47.27
N GLU A 165 -9.23 -18.13 46.39
CA GLU A 165 -9.78 -19.47 46.55
C GLU A 165 -10.34 -19.99 45.20
N PRO A 166 -9.79 -21.11 44.66
CA PRO A 166 -10.36 -21.82 43.53
C PRO A 166 -11.35 -22.89 44.03
N THR A 167 -12.60 -22.84 43.60
CA THR A 167 -13.55 -23.93 43.84
C THR A 167 -13.43 -24.97 42.72
N ALA A 168 -12.76 -26.07 43.03
CA ALA A 168 -12.77 -27.30 42.23
C ALA A 168 -13.71 -28.35 42.85
N ALA A 169 -14.46 -29.01 41.95
CA ALA A 169 -14.97 -30.38 42.05
C ALA A 169 -16.09 -30.74 43.04
N ARG A 170 -17.29 -31.05 42.49
CA ARG A 170 -17.85 -32.43 42.39
C ARG A 170 -19.34 -32.35 42.05
N ASN A 171 -19.76 -32.96 40.94
CA ASN A 171 -20.68 -34.09 41.09
C ASN A 171 -20.58 -35.08 39.93
N ARG A 172 -20.55 -36.36 40.31
CA ARG A 172 -20.64 -37.53 39.45
C ARG A 172 -22.11 -37.97 39.44
N SER A 173 -22.66 -38.20 38.27
CA SER A 173 -23.65 -39.24 37.95
C SER A 173 -23.64 -39.32 36.42
N ARG A 174 -23.14 -40.38 35.76
CA ARG A 174 -23.71 -41.74 35.69
C ARG A 174 -25.23 -41.69 35.65
N PHE A 175 -25.76 -41.51 34.44
CA PHE A 175 -26.69 -42.45 33.81
C PHE A 175 -26.29 -42.58 32.34
#